data_AF-A0A6C1RFX0-F1
#
_entry.id   AF-A0A6C1RFX0-F1
#
_cell.length_a   1.000
_cell.length_b   1.000
_cell.length_c   1.000
_cell.angle_alpha   90.00
_cell.angle_beta   90.00
_cell.angle_gamma   90.00
#
_symmetry.space_group_name_H-M   'P 1'
#
loop_
_entity.id
_entity.type
_entity.pdbx_description
1 polymer ?
#
loop_
_entity_poly.entity_id
_entity_poly.type
_entity_poly.pdbx_seq_one_letter_code
_entity_poly.pdbx_strand_id
1 'polypeptide(L)'
;MTTFYLTIGLTYLVIGFAMTILFFNILRKPFIGRFWGALIVALVGSFLGGIINYFFEDIIRILANLNNSVNVFPPLIASYILIRIYSRISQTRD
;
A
#
# COMPACT_ATOMS: atom_id res chain seq x y z
N MET A 1 -7.96 26.07 -9.15
CA MET A 1 -6.62 25.50 -9.45
C MET A 1 -5.92 25.07 -8.16
N THR A 2 -5.64 25.98 -7.22
CA THR A 2 -4.99 25.67 -5.93
C THR A 2 -5.74 24.65 -5.07
N THR A 3 -7.07 24.74 -4.97
CA THR A 3 -7.88 23.82 -4.16
C THR A 3 -7.82 22.38 -4.65
N PHE A 4 -7.73 22.15 -5.96
CA PHE A 4 -7.71 20.81 -6.55
C PHE A 4 -6.42 20.05 -6.21
N TYR A 5 -5.26 20.67 -6.42
CA TYR A 5 -3.96 20.08 -6.06
C TYR A 5 -3.78 19.93 -4.54
N LEU A 6 -4.34 20.86 -3.76
CA LEU A 6 -4.33 20.78 -2.31
C LEU A 6 -5.14 19.56 -1.82
N THR A 7 -6.33 19.33 -2.38
CA THR A 7 -7.16 18.16 -2.04
C THR A 7 -6.44 16.86 -2.37
N ILE A 8 -5.78 16.76 -3.52
CA ILE A 8 -5.00 15.58 -3.90
C ILE A 8 -3.86 15.34 -2.90
N GLY A 9 -3.08 16.37 -2.59
CA GLY A 9 -1.99 16.30 -1.62
C GLY A 9 -2.46 15.90 -0.21
N LEU A 10 -3.58 16.47 0.24
CA LEU A 10 -4.22 16.13 1.51
C LEU A 10 -4.70 14.68 1.54
N THR A 11 -5.26 14.19 0.44
CA THR A 11 -5.73 12.79 0.33
C THR A 11 -4.57 11.82 0.49
N TYR A 12 -3.46 12.06 -0.20
CA TYR A 12 -2.24 11.25 -0.03
C TYR A 12 -1.63 11.37 1.36
N LEU A 13 -1.68 12.55 1.97
CA LEU A 13 -1.24 12.74 3.35
C LEU A 13 -2.06 11.90 4.32
N VAL A 14 -3.38 11.90 4.19
CA VAL A 14 -4.29 11.09 5.01
C VAL A 14 -4.05 9.60 4.81
N ILE A 15 -3.89 9.14 3.56
CA ILE A 15 -3.61 7.73 3.25
C ILE A 15 -2.26 7.31 3.84
N GLY A 16 -1.21 8.10 3.63
CA GLY A 16 0.12 7.83 4.19
C GLY A 16 0.07 7.76 5.72
N PHE A 17 -0.59 8.73 6.36
CA PHE A 17 -0.75 8.77 7.81
C PHE A 17 -1.53 7.56 8.36
N ALA A 18 -2.63 7.18 7.70
CA ALA A 18 -3.42 6.00 8.07
C ALA A 18 -2.59 4.70 7.97
N MET A 19 -1.79 4.55 6.92
CA MET A 19 -0.90 3.40 6.75
C MET A 19 0.20 3.34 7.82
N THR A 20 0.75 4.49 8.22
CA THR A 20 1.72 4.56 9.34
C THR A 20 1.10 4.09 10.65
N ILE A 21 -0.13 4.49 10.95
CA ILE A 21 -0.85 4.06 12.16
C ILE A 21 -1.07 2.54 12.14
N LEU A 22 -1.54 2.00 11.02
CA LEU A 22 -1.75 0.55 10.85
C LEU A 22 -0.44 -0.23 11.05
N PHE A 23 0.64 0.24 10.44
CA PHE A 23 1.96 -0.39 10.57
C PHE A 23 2.46 -0.39 12.02
N PHE A 24 2.29 0.73 12.73
CA PHE A 24 2.72 0.85 14.13
C PHE A 24 1.90 -0.06 15.06
N ASN A 25 0.57 -0.15 14.85
CA ASN A 25 -0.31 -0.98 15.67
C ASN A 25 -0.11 -2.48 15.41
N ILE A 26 0.09 -2.89 14.16
CA ILE A 26 0.30 -4.30 13.78
C ILE A 26 1.69 -4.80 14.19
N LEU A 27 2.76 -4.04 13.95
CA LEU A 27 4.11 -4.56 14.18
C LEU A 27 4.61 -4.48 15.62
N ARG A 28 3.99 -3.70 16.52
CA ARG A 28 4.27 -3.61 17.97
C ARG A 28 5.76 -3.69 18.39
N LYS A 29 6.70 -3.29 17.54
CA LYS A 29 8.14 -3.40 17.85
C LYS A 29 8.63 -2.10 18.51
N PRO A 30 9.57 -2.15 19.48
CA PRO A 30 10.18 -0.97 20.10
C PRO A 30 11.30 -0.42 19.20
N PHE A 31 11.14 0.76 18.58
CA PHE A 31 12.29 1.60 18.19
C PHE A 31 11.82 3.02 18.44
N ILE A 32 12.54 3.68 19.32
CA ILE A 32 12.65 5.13 19.39
C ILE A 32 13.00 5.65 17.98
N GLY A 33 12.23 6.60 17.43
CA GLY A 33 12.42 7.20 16.09
C GLY A 33 11.57 6.61 14.94
N ARG A 34 10.84 5.50 15.16
CA ARG A 34 10.12 4.76 14.10
C ARG A 34 8.92 5.47 13.48
N PHE A 35 8.16 6.26 14.25
CA PHE A 35 6.90 6.83 13.76
C PHE A 35 7.15 7.81 12.62
N TRP A 36 8.11 8.74 12.80
CA TRP A 36 8.47 9.72 11.77
C TRP A 36 9.10 9.08 10.54
N GLY A 37 9.94 8.05 10.72
CA GLY A 37 10.48 7.28 9.58
C GLY A 37 9.39 6.54 8.80
N ALA A 38 8.49 5.85 9.50
CA ALA A 38 7.35 5.18 8.87
C ALA A 38 6.36 6.17 8.24
N LEU A 39 6.22 7.37 8.80
CA LEU A 39 5.41 8.45 8.24
C LEU A 39 6.01 8.96 6.94
N ILE A 40 7.32 9.26 6.91
CA ILE A 40 8.00 9.73 5.69
C ILE A 40 7.90 8.66 4.60
N VAL A 41 8.18 7.39 4.92
CA VAL A 41 8.10 6.29 3.96
C VAL A 41 6.67 6.12 3.44
N ALA A 42 5.66 6.19 4.31
CA ALA A 42 4.26 6.06 3.90
C ALA A 42 3.79 7.25 3.05
N LEU A 43 4.24 8.47 3.37
CA LEU A 43 3.96 9.67 2.56
C LEU A 43 4.59 9.54 1.18
N VAL A 44 5.90 9.23 1.11
CA VAL A 44 6.59 8.99 -0.16
C VAL A 44 5.91 7.89 -0.96
N GLY A 45 5.55 6.78 -0.31
CA GLY A 45 4.80 5.68 -0.92
C GLY A 45 3.44 6.11 -1.46
N SER A 46 2.69 6.95 -0.74
CA SER A 46 1.40 7.45 -1.20
C SER A 46 1.53 8.38 -2.41
N PHE A 47 2.55 9.25 -2.44
CA PHE A 47 2.84 10.09 -3.60
C PHE A 47 3.28 9.26 -4.81
N LEU A 48 4.16 8.27 -4.60
CA LEU A 48 4.57 7.33 -5.65
C LEU A 48 3.39 6.53 -6.19
N GLY A 49 2.46 6.09 -5.33
CA GLY A 49 1.23 5.43 -5.75
C GLY A 49 0.35 6.31 -6.64
N GLY A 50 0.24 7.60 -6.32
CA GLY A 50 -0.46 8.57 -7.16
C GLY A 50 0.20 8.75 -8.53
N ILE A 51 1.53 8.79 -8.59
CA ILE A 51 2.29 8.86 -9.85
C ILE A 51 2.07 7.60 -10.67
N ILE A 52 2.19 6.41 -10.06
CA ILE A 52 1.96 5.13 -10.74
C ILE A 52 0.53 5.07 -11.29
N ASN A 53 -0.46 5.51 -10.50
CA ASN A 53 -1.85 5.55 -10.96
C ASN A 53 -2.01 6.48 -12.17
N TYR A 54 -1.39 7.66 -12.16
CA TYR A 54 -1.46 8.59 -13.30
C TYR A 54 -0.88 7.99 -14.59
N PHE A 55 0.22 7.24 -14.51
CA PHE A 55 0.83 6.61 -15.69
C PHE A 55 0.14 5.33 -16.16
N PHE A 56 -0.49 4.58 -15.25
CA PHE A 56 -1.03 3.24 -15.52
C PHE A 56 -2.54 3.13 -15.28
N GLU A 57 -3.28 4.26 -15.24
CA GLU A 57 -4.69 4.31 -14.87
C GLU A 57 -5.54 3.30 -15.66
N ASP A 58 -5.37 3.26 -16.98
CA ASP A 58 -6.13 2.36 -17.86
C ASP A 58 -5.87 0.88 -17.55
N ILE A 59 -4.61 0.52 -17.31
CA ILE A 59 -4.22 -0.85 -16.97
C ILE A 59 -4.79 -1.22 -15.60
N ILE A 60 -4.65 -0.35 -14.61
CA ILE A 60 -5.18 -0.56 -13.25
C ILE A 60 -6.70 -0.71 -13.31
N ARG A 61 -7.40 0.09 -14.12
CA ARG A 61 -8.85 0.01 -14.28
C ARG A 61 -9.30 -1.31 -14.90
N ILE A 62 -8.60 -1.79 -15.92
CA ILE A 62 -8.86 -3.11 -16.54
C ILE A 62 -8.62 -4.24 -15.53
N LEU A 63 -7.55 -4.18 -14.74
CA LEU A 63 -7.23 -5.19 -13.73
C LEU A 63 -8.16 -5.13 -12.50
N ALA A 64 -8.62 -3.94 -12.11
CA ALA A 64 -9.53 -3.76 -10.99
C ALA A 64 -10.96 -4.23 -11.30
N ASN A 65 -11.33 -4.28 -12.58
CA ASN A 65 -12.67 -4.66 -13.02
C ASN A 65 -12.63 -5.57 -14.24
N LEU A 66 -11.95 -6.71 -14.09
CA LEU A 66 -11.80 -7.68 -15.16
C LEU A 66 -13.17 -8.28 -15.51
N ASN A 67 -13.57 -8.14 -16.77
CA ASN A 67 -14.85 -8.60 -17.30
C ASN A 67 -16.06 -8.11 -16.48
N ASN A 68 -16.01 -6.89 -15.95
CA ASN A 68 -17.08 -6.27 -15.13
C ASN A 68 -17.49 -7.07 -13.89
N SER A 69 -16.63 -7.96 -13.37
CA SER A 69 -17.04 -8.90 -12.33
C SER A 69 -15.93 -9.20 -11.33
N VAL A 70 -14.66 -9.20 -11.74
CA VAL A 70 -13.56 -9.68 -10.91
C VAL A 70 -12.47 -8.63 -10.74
N ASN A 71 -12.20 -8.27 -9.48
CA ASN A 71 -11.03 -7.47 -9.14
C ASN A 71 -9.84 -8.41 -8.89
N VAL A 72 -8.75 -8.21 -9.65
CA VAL A 72 -7.57 -9.09 -9.61
C VAL A 72 -6.65 -8.78 -8.42
N PHE A 73 -6.75 -7.59 -7.80
CA PHE A 73 -5.85 -7.19 -6.71
C PHE A 73 -6.04 -8.02 -5.42
N PRO A 74 -7.27 -8.26 -4.90
CA PRO A 74 -7.47 -9.10 -3.72
C PRO A 74 -6.86 -10.52 -3.82
N PRO A 75 -7.11 -11.31 -4.89
CA PRO A 75 -6.52 -12.64 -5.01
C PRO A 75 -5.00 -12.62 -5.20
N LEU A 76 -4.44 -11.61 -5.88
CA LEU A 76 -2.99 -11.43 -5.98
C LEU A 76 -2.35 -11.17 -4.60
N ILE A 77 -2.95 -10.30 -3.79
CA ILE A 77 -2.44 -10.01 -2.43
C ILE A 77 -2.56 -11.26 -1.55
N ALA A 78 -3.71 -11.95 -1.60
CA ALA A 78 -3.94 -13.16 -0.82
C ALA A 78 -2.94 -14.27 -1.17
N SER A 79 -2.73 -14.53 -2.47
CA SER A 79 -1.75 -15.52 -2.94
C SER A 79 -0.33 -15.16 -2.53
N TYR A 80 0.08 -13.89 -2.64
CA TYR A 80 1.39 -13.43 -2.16
C TYR A 80 1.59 -13.69 -0.66
N ILE A 81 0.59 -13.37 0.17
CA ILE A 81 0.64 -13.63 1.62
C ILE A 81 0.78 -15.13 1.90
N LEU A 82 -0.03 -15.96 1.25
CA LEU A 82 -0.02 -17.42 1.44
C LEU A 82 1.33 -18.04 1.02
N ILE A 83 1.87 -17.64 -0.13
CA ILE A 83 3.19 -18.08 -0.61
C ILE A 83 4.28 -17.66 0.39
N ARG A 84 4.21 -16.44 0.92
CA ARG A 84 5.18 -15.96 1.92
C ARG A 84 5.11 -16.74 3.23
N ILE A 85 3.92 -17.12 3.67
CA ILE A 85 3.72 -17.99 4.85
C ILE A 85 4.31 -19.38 4.56
N TYR A 86 3.94 -19.98 3.43
CA TYR A 86 4.45 -21.29 3.01
C TYR A 86 5.98 -21.32 2.92
N SER A 87 6.58 -20.32 2.28
CA SER A 87 8.03 -20.17 2.16
C SER A 87 8.74 -20.17 3.51
N ARG A 88 8.21 -19.44 4.50
CA ARG A 88 8.80 -19.40 5.85
C ARG A 88 8.69 -20.73 6.57
N ILE A 89 7.55 -21.40 6.46
CA ILE A 89 7.33 -22.71 7.09
C ILE A 89 8.25 -23.76 6.44
N SER A 90 8.36 -23.74 5.11
CA SER A 90 9.20 -24.69 4.36
C SER A 90 10.68 -24.53 4.70
N GLN A 91 11.19 -23.31 4.78
CA GLN A 91 12.60 -23.04 5.11
C GLN A 91 12.97 -23.39 6.56
N THR A 92 11.98 -23.56 7.44
CA THR A 92 12.23 -23.95 8.85
C THR A 92 12.33 -25.47 9.01
N ARG A 93 12.06 -26.26 7.95
CA ARG A 93 12.07 -27.72 7.98
C ARG A 93 13.37 -28.37 7.50
N ASP A 94 14.34 -27.56 7.08
CA ASP A 94 15.72 -27.97 6.80
C ASP A 94 16.66 -27.41 7.90
#